data_AF-A0A2D8YXM1-F1
#
_entry.id   AF-A0A2D8YXM1-F1
#
_cell.length_a   1.000
_cell.length_b   1.000
_cell.length_c   1.000
_cell.angle_alpha   90.00
_cell.angle_beta   90.00
_cell.angle_gamma   90.00
#
_symmetry.space_group_name_H-M   'P 1'
#
loop_
_entity.id
_entity.type
_entity.pdbx_description
1 polymer ?
#
loop_
_entity_poly.entity_id
_entity_poly.type
_entity_poly.pdbx_seq_one_letter_code
_entity_poly.pdbx_strand_id
1 'polypeptide(L)'
;MSDAFAAKELPVDPSTFTGDFAWLHGYWAERAGANGMPAWADIRLVDFPASILPWLVVMDVVADDRCFVFRYWGTERTNLQGVDMTGKSVKELKIPGLATAMLHQNERAVAARGPI
;
A
#
# COMPACT_ATOMS: atom_id res chain seq x y z
N MET A 1 -2.13 -16.72 -23.41
CA MET A 1 -3.35 -15.89 -23.34
C MET A 1 -3.24 -15.08 -22.05
N SER A 2 -2.97 -13.78 -22.19
CA SER A 2 -2.94 -12.84 -21.08
C SER A 2 -4.39 -12.48 -20.78
N ASP A 3 -4.96 -12.98 -19.68
CA ASP A 3 -6.15 -12.36 -19.13
C ASP A 3 -5.73 -10.96 -18.69
N ALA A 4 -6.11 -9.97 -19.49
CA ALA A 4 -5.98 -8.58 -19.12
C ALA A 4 -6.81 -8.39 -17.85
N PHE A 5 -6.13 -8.10 -16.74
CA PHE A 5 -6.79 -7.67 -15.52
C PHE A 5 -7.57 -6.39 -15.83
N ALA A 6 -8.86 -6.53 -16.14
CA ALA A 6 -9.76 -5.41 -16.37
C ALA A 6 -10.21 -4.88 -14.99
N ALA A 7 -9.31 -4.18 -14.31
CA ALA A 7 -9.63 -3.49 -13.07
C ALA A 7 -10.64 -2.38 -13.41
N LYS A 8 -11.86 -2.49 -12.89
CA LYS A 8 -12.76 -1.34 -12.87
C LYS A 8 -12.25 -0.36 -11.82
N GLU A 9 -11.87 0.83 -12.24
CA GLU A 9 -11.54 1.92 -11.33
C GLU A 9 -12.80 2.33 -10.57
N LEU A 10 -12.68 2.37 -9.24
CA LEU A 10 -13.72 2.89 -8.38
C LEU A 10 -13.22 4.22 -7.82
N PRO A 11 -14.00 5.30 -7.89
CA PRO A 11 -13.61 6.55 -7.27
C PRO A 11 -13.49 6.34 -5.76
N VAL A 12 -12.38 6.78 -5.18
CA VAL A 12 -12.22 6.86 -3.73
C VAL A 12 -13.00 8.07 -3.23
N ASP A 13 -13.98 7.82 -2.36
CA ASP A 13 -14.69 8.84 -1.61
C ASP A 13 -14.35 8.71 -0.12
N PRO A 14 -13.44 9.56 0.41
CA PRO A 14 -13.04 9.50 1.80
C PRO A 14 -14.18 9.71 2.81
N SER A 15 -15.31 10.32 2.39
CA SER A 15 -16.48 10.48 3.26
C SER A 15 -17.17 9.15 3.59
N THR A 16 -16.91 8.11 2.80
CA THR A 16 -17.42 6.75 3.03
C THR A 16 -16.55 5.93 3.99
N PHE A 17 -15.35 6.41 4.31
CA PHE A 17 -14.46 5.69 5.21
C PHE A 17 -14.99 5.74 6.64
N THR A 18 -14.88 4.62 7.35
CA THR A 18 -15.28 4.50 8.75
C THR A 18 -14.21 3.77 9.55
N GLY A 19 -14.23 3.93 10.87
CA GLY A 19 -13.32 3.28 11.80
C GLY A 19 -11.85 3.52 11.45
N ASP A 20 -11.06 2.45 11.42
CA ASP A 20 -9.62 2.55 11.21
C ASP A 20 -9.23 3.08 9.82
N PHE A 21 -10.06 2.91 8.80
CA PHE A 21 -9.81 3.47 7.47
C PHE A 21 -9.95 5.00 7.48
N ALA A 22 -10.96 5.52 8.18
CA ALA A 22 -11.13 6.95 8.35
C ALA A 22 -9.96 7.54 9.16
N TRP A 23 -9.53 6.84 10.20
CA TRP A 23 -8.37 7.22 11.00
C TRP A 23 -7.09 7.25 10.15
N LEU A 24 -6.82 6.20 9.38
CA LEU A 24 -5.61 6.08 8.55
C LEU A 24 -5.57 7.18 7.47
N HIS A 25 -6.70 7.44 6.82
CA HIS A 25 -6.81 8.52 5.85
C HIS A 25 -6.56 9.88 6.50
N GLY A 26 -7.12 10.14 7.69
CA GLY A 26 -6.86 11.38 8.44
C GLY A 26 -5.39 11.53 8.84
N TYR A 27 -4.78 10.46 9.37
CA TYR A 27 -3.37 10.41 9.74
C TYR A 27 -2.45 10.71 8.55
N TRP A 28 -2.77 10.12 7.40
CA TRP A 28 -2.07 10.38 6.13
C TRP A 28 -2.21 11.83 5.69
N ALA A 29 -3.45 12.35 5.63
CA ALA A 29 -3.75 13.69 5.16
C ALA A 29 -3.05 14.77 5.99
N GLU A 30 -2.97 14.59 7.32
CA GLU A 30 -2.26 15.50 8.22
C GLU A 30 -0.75 15.59 7.90
N ARG A 31 -0.12 14.47 7.51
CA ARG A 31 1.34 14.38 7.28
C ARG A 31 1.76 14.58 5.82
N ALA A 32 0.84 14.36 4.89
CA ALA A 32 1.09 14.51 3.46
C ALA A 32 1.46 15.96 3.07
N GLY A 33 0.95 16.94 3.82
CA GLY A 33 1.16 18.36 3.56
C GLY A 33 0.79 18.76 2.13
N ALA A 34 1.46 19.79 1.60
CA ALA A 34 1.23 20.27 0.23
C ALA A 34 1.68 19.27 -0.86
N ASN A 35 2.46 18.26 -0.49
CA ASN A 35 3.09 17.32 -1.42
C ASN A 35 2.26 16.06 -1.65
N GLY A 36 1.12 15.89 -0.97
CA GLY A 36 0.18 14.78 -1.15
C GLY A 36 0.65 13.40 -0.63
N MET A 37 1.95 13.26 -0.35
CA MET A 37 2.56 12.03 0.16
C MET A 37 3.52 12.37 1.31
N PRO A 38 3.33 11.78 2.51
CA PRO A 38 4.18 12.02 3.67
C PRO A 38 5.57 11.43 3.46
N ALA A 39 6.59 12.01 4.08
CA ALA A 39 7.88 11.34 4.15
C ALA A 39 7.80 10.17 5.12
N TRP A 40 8.57 9.10 4.87
CA TRP A 40 8.58 7.95 5.77
C TRP A 40 8.97 8.34 7.21
N ALA A 41 9.87 9.31 7.38
CA ALA A 41 10.28 9.80 8.70
C ALA A 41 9.14 10.43 9.51
N ASP A 42 8.06 10.87 8.87
CA ASP A 42 6.89 11.47 9.51
C ASP A 42 5.85 10.42 9.92
N ILE A 43 5.99 9.18 9.45
CA ILE A 43 5.11 8.06 9.75
C ILE A 43 5.62 7.30 10.96
N ARG A 44 4.79 7.20 12.00
CA ARG A 44 5.08 6.47 13.23
C ARG A 44 4.07 5.34 13.40
N LEU A 45 4.48 4.11 13.07
CA LEU A 45 3.61 2.93 13.17
C LEU A 45 3.05 2.69 14.59
N VAL A 46 3.73 3.19 15.64
CA VAL A 46 3.24 3.11 17.02
C VAL A 46 1.99 3.93 17.28
N ASP A 47 1.68 4.89 16.41
CA ASP A 47 0.45 5.69 16.50
C ASP A 47 -0.75 4.96 15.90
N PHE A 48 -0.52 3.90 15.11
CA PHE A 48 -1.56 3.23 14.32
C PHE A 48 -2.42 2.34 15.22
N PRO A 49 -3.74 2.23 14.94
CA PRO A 49 -4.59 1.26 15.59
C PRO A 49 -3.99 -0.15 15.53
N ALA A 50 -3.95 -0.84 16.67
CA ALA A 50 -3.39 -2.18 16.74
C ALA A 50 -4.12 -3.19 15.83
N SER A 51 -5.38 -2.91 15.48
CA SER A 51 -6.20 -3.67 14.54
C SER A 51 -5.71 -3.61 13.10
N ILE A 52 -5.08 -2.51 12.65
CA ILE A 52 -4.63 -2.37 11.25
C ILE A 52 -3.21 -2.86 11.02
N LEU A 53 -2.33 -2.76 12.02
CA LEU A 53 -0.92 -3.14 11.89
C LEU A 53 -0.74 -4.57 11.31
N PRO A 54 -1.47 -5.60 11.75
CA PRO A 54 -1.31 -6.94 11.21
C PRO A 54 -1.66 -7.08 9.72
N TRP A 55 -2.47 -6.17 9.17
CA TRP A 55 -2.89 -6.16 7.76
C TRP A 55 -2.14 -5.14 6.90
N LEU A 56 -1.46 -4.20 7.53
CA LEU A 56 -0.78 -3.10 6.87
C LEU A 56 0.47 -3.60 6.11
N VAL A 57 0.73 -2.99 4.96
CA VAL A 57 2.01 -3.09 4.27
C VAL A 57 2.55 -1.69 4.00
N VAL A 58 3.86 -1.52 4.12
CA VAL A 58 4.56 -0.29 3.69
C VAL A 58 5.59 -0.70 2.66
N MET A 59 5.70 0.08 1.58
CA MET A 59 6.66 -0.16 0.52
C MET A 59 7.58 1.04 0.33
N ASP A 60 8.86 0.76 0.13
CA ASP A 60 9.81 1.71 -0.43
C ASP A 60 9.64 1.75 -1.94
N VAL A 61 9.60 2.96 -2.49
CA VAL A 61 9.69 3.20 -3.94
C VAL A 61 11.17 3.30 -4.30
N VAL A 62 11.68 2.38 -5.11
CA VAL A 62 13.10 2.28 -5.47
C VAL A 62 13.30 2.52 -6.96
N ALA A 63 14.42 3.15 -7.34
CA ALA A 63 14.72 3.54 -8.72
C ALA A 63 15.30 2.41 -9.59
N ASP A 64 15.31 1.17 -9.10
CA ASP A 64 15.81 0.01 -9.83
C ASP A 64 14.67 -0.93 -10.27
N ASP A 65 15.04 -2.04 -10.90
CA ASP A 65 14.12 -3.02 -11.47
C ASP A 65 13.14 -3.63 -10.44
N ARG A 66 13.32 -3.43 -9.14
CA ARG A 66 12.38 -3.91 -8.13
C ARG A 66 11.13 -3.03 -8.04
N CYS A 67 11.24 -1.74 -8.39
CA CYS A 67 10.21 -0.70 -8.33
C CYS A 67 9.61 -0.42 -6.94
N PHE A 68 9.10 -1.45 -6.27
CA PHE A 68 8.48 -1.41 -4.94
C PHE A 68 8.99 -2.57 -4.08
N VAL A 69 9.54 -2.25 -2.91
CA VAL A 69 10.08 -3.23 -1.95
C VAL A 69 9.33 -3.10 -0.63
N PHE A 70 8.85 -4.20 -0.07
CA PHE A 70 8.14 -4.17 1.21
C PHE A 70 9.10 -3.82 2.37
N ARG A 71 8.88 -2.65 2.99
CA ARG A 71 9.56 -2.22 4.22
C ARG A 71 8.92 -2.82 5.46
N TYR A 72 7.59 -2.84 5.49
CA TYR A 72 6.79 -3.40 6.57
C TYR A 72 5.78 -4.38 6.01
N TRP A 73 5.64 -5.52 6.67
CA TRP A 73 4.71 -6.58 6.33
C TRP A 73 3.99 -7.03 7.60
N GLY A 74 2.69 -6.73 7.69
CA GLY A 74 1.88 -7.11 8.84
C GLY A 74 1.76 -8.63 9.02
N THR A 75 1.58 -9.09 10.26
CA THR A 75 1.58 -10.52 10.59
C THR A 75 0.45 -11.31 9.93
N GLU A 76 -0.75 -10.74 9.79
CA GLU A 76 -1.86 -11.41 9.11
C GLU A 76 -1.66 -11.52 7.61
N ARG A 77 -0.80 -10.67 7.02
CA ARG A 77 -0.36 -10.83 5.64
C ARG A 77 0.44 -12.14 5.49
N THR A 78 1.36 -12.43 6.41
CA THR A 78 2.07 -13.72 6.42
C THR A 78 1.12 -14.89 6.59
N ASN A 79 0.13 -14.79 7.48
CA ASN A 79 -0.86 -15.85 7.67
C ASN A 79 -1.69 -16.10 6.40
N LEU A 80 -2.07 -15.03 5.69
CA LEU A 80 -2.88 -15.11 4.48
C LEU A 80 -2.08 -15.57 3.25
N GLN A 81 -0.86 -15.06 3.08
CA GLN A 81 -0.01 -15.34 1.91
C GLN A 81 0.92 -16.56 2.11
N GLY A 82 1.11 -17.04 3.33
CA GLY A 82 2.02 -18.13 3.68
C GLY A 82 3.51 -17.77 3.61
N VAL A 83 3.84 -16.50 3.39
CA VAL A 83 5.22 -16.01 3.24
C VAL A 83 5.34 -14.58 3.77
N ASP A 84 6.44 -14.31 4.48
CA ASP A 84 6.84 -12.96 4.85
C ASP A 84 7.53 -12.30 3.64
N MET A 85 6.98 -11.18 3.19
CA MET A 85 7.48 -10.44 2.04
C MET A 85 8.42 -9.29 2.42
N THR A 86 8.76 -9.11 3.70
CA THR A 86 9.70 -8.06 4.15
C THR A 86 11.01 -8.13 3.37
N GLY A 87 11.44 -6.99 2.82
CA GLY A 87 12.63 -6.85 1.99
C GLY A 87 12.51 -7.37 0.55
N LYS A 88 11.37 -7.97 0.17
CA LYS A 88 11.12 -8.51 -1.17
C LYS A 88 10.43 -7.49 -2.06
N SER A 89 10.59 -7.65 -3.37
CA SER A 89 9.85 -6.86 -4.36
C SER A 89 8.40 -7.34 -4.50
N VAL A 90 7.49 -6.43 -4.85
CA VAL A 90 6.13 -6.78 -5.32
C VAL A 90 6.17 -7.80 -6.46
N LYS A 91 7.21 -7.76 -7.32
CA LYS A 91 7.41 -8.70 -8.43
C LYS A 91 7.66 -10.14 -7.97
N GLU A 92 8.02 -10.36 -6.71
CA GLU A 92 8.25 -11.69 -6.15
C GLU A 92 6.96 -12.39 -5.68
N LEU A 93 5.82 -11.67 -5.62
CA LEU A 93 4.53 -12.26 -5.27
C LEU A 93 4.15 -13.38 -6.26
N LYS A 94 3.82 -14.56 -5.72
CA LYS A 94 3.48 -15.75 -6.52
C LYS A 94 1.98 -15.97 -6.69
N ILE A 95 1.16 -15.00 -6.30
CA ILE A 95 -0.30 -15.05 -6.48
C ILE A 95 -0.64 -14.55 -7.89
N PRO A 96 -1.32 -15.36 -8.73
CA PRO A 96 -1.67 -14.97 -10.09
C PRO A 96 -2.40 -13.62 -10.13
N GLY A 97 -1.93 -12.71 -10.99
CA GLY A 97 -2.51 -11.38 -11.21
C GLY A 97 -2.23 -10.35 -10.12
N LEU A 98 -1.91 -10.76 -8.88
CA LEU A 98 -1.75 -9.82 -7.76
C LEU A 98 -0.54 -8.90 -7.92
N ALA A 99 0.60 -9.44 -8.36
CA ALA A 99 1.80 -8.63 -8.59
C ALA A 99 1.53 -7.52 -9.63
N THR A 100 0.89 -7.87 -10.74
CA THR A 100 0.51 -6.93 -11.80
C THR A 100 -0.46 -5.87 -11.30
N ALA A 101 -1.50 -6.28 -10.56
CA ALA A 101 -2.49 -5.36 -10.00
C ALA A 101 -1.85 -4.38 -8.99
N MET A 102 -0.99 -4.88 -8.09
CA MET A 102 -0.29 -4.04 -7.10
C MET A 102 0.71 -3.09 -7.75
N LEU A 103 1.48 -3.53 -8.76
CA LEU A 103 2.36 -2.64 -9.52
C LEU A 103 1.57 -1.50 -10.13
N HIS A 104 0.49 -1.82 -10.85
CA HIS A 104 -0.36 -0.82 -11.49
C HIS A 104 -0.97 0.17 -10.48
N GLN A 105 -1.50 -0.32 -9.36
CA GLN A 105 -2.05 0.54 -8.30
C GLN A 105 -0.95 1.42 -7.68
N ASN A 106 0.20 0.87 -7.35
CA ASN A 106 1.28 1.63 -6.71
C ASN A 106 1.86 2.71 -7.63
N GLU A 107 2.06 2.40 -8.93
CA GLU A 107 2.53 3.38 -9.92
C GLU A 107 1.57 4.57 -10.03
N ARG A 108 0.25 4.30 -10.02
CA ARG A 108 -0.78 5.34 -10.03
C ARG A 108 -0.77 6.17 -8.75
N ALA A 109 -0.63 5.54 -7.59
CA ALA A 109 -0.55 6.25 -6.31
C ALA A 109 0.68 7.18 -6.23
N VAL A 110 1.83 6.72 -6.76
CA VAL A 110 3.05 7.54 -6.85
C VAL A 110 2.86 8.71 -7.82
N ALA A 111 2.27 8.45 -9.00
CA ALA A 111 2.02 9.50 -9.99
C ALA A 111 1.01 10.56 -9.50
N ALA A 112 -0.06 10.13 -8.84
CA ALA A 112 -1.06 11.01 -8.24
C ALA A 112 -0.55 11.69 -6.96
N ARG A 113 0.52 11.15 -6.36
CA ARG A 113 1.04 11.54 -5.05
C ARG A 113 -0.06 11.53 -3.99
N GLY A 114 -0.83 10.45 -3.91
CA GLY A 114 -1.93 10.33 -2.97
C GLY A 114 -2.68 9.00 -3.05
N PRO A 115 -3.66 8.77 -2.15
CA PRO A 115 -4.54 7.61 -2.21
C PRO A 115 -5.33 7.56 -3.52
N ILE A 116 -5.53 6.35 -4.09
CA ILE A 116 -6.25 6.09 -5.34
C ILE A 116 -7.33 5.02 -5.18
#